data_AF-A0A8X6L326-F1
#
_entry.id   AF-A0A8X6L326-F1
#
_cell.length_a   1.000
_cell.length_b   1.000
_cell.length_c   1.000
_cell.angle_alpha   90.00
_cell.angle_beta   90.00
_cell.angle_gamma   90.00
#
_symmetry.space_group_name_H-M   'P 1'
#
loop_
_entity.id
_entity.type
_entity.pdbx_description
1 polymer ?
#
loop_
_entity_poly.entity_id
_entity_poly.type
_entity_poly.pdbx_seq_one_letter_code
_entity_poly.pdbx_strand_id
1 'polypeptide(L)'
;VIARIYYCVNRSWSGKITAPELRKSNFLQVLATLEEEEDINQVTDYFSYEHFYVIYCKFWELDKDHDLYIDQNDLKLHGEGALSTRIIQRIFSGAVTRGPKQKEGKMSYTEFVWFLISEEDKRYSRSIEYWFRCMDLDGDGLLSMYELEYFYQEQLQRLDALGIETLPFNDCLCQ
;
A
#
# COMPACT_ATOMS: atom_id res chain seq x y z
N VAL A 1 3.98 -13.57 -5.54
CA VAL A 1 2.76 -14.24 -6.04
C VAL A 1 1.61 -14.24 -5.01
N ILE A 2 1.70 -14.96 -3.88
CA ILE A 2 0.56 -15.12 -2.93
C ILE A 2 -0.01 -13.76 -2.47
N ALA A 3 0.85 -12.83 -2.07
CA ALA A 3 0.44 -11.48 -1.67
C ALA A 3 -0.40 -10.78 -2.76
N ARG A 4 0.02 -10.88 -4.03
CA ARG A 4 -0.71 -10.33 -5.20
C ARG A 4 -2.06 -11.02 -5.42
N ILE A 5 -2.11 -12.34 -5.27
CA ILE A 5 -3.38 -13.10 -5.37
C ILE A 5 -4.36 -12.59 -4.33
N TYR A 6 -3.94 -12.52 -3.06
CA TYR A 6 -4.80 -11.99 -2.02
C TYR A 6 -5.18 -10.55 -2.32
N TYR A 7 -4.24 -9.71 -2.79
CA TYR A 7 -4.47 -8.32 -3.18
C TYR A 7 -5.44 -8.12 -4.36
N CYS A 8 -5.63 -9.08 -5.28
CA CYS A 8 -6.67 -8.90 -6.32
C CYS A 8 -7.97 -9.62 -5.94
N VAL A 9 -7.87 -10.78 -5.29
CA VAL A 9 -9.00 -11.72 -5.10
C VAL A 9 -9.75 -11.50 -3.79
N ASN A 10 -9.06 -11.33 -2.66
CA ASN A 10 -9.71 -11.25 -1.33
C ASN A 10 -10.26 -9.85 -1.04
N ARG A 11 -11.37 -9.49 -1.70
CA ARG A 11 -12.02 -8.17 -1.59
C ARG A 11 -12.53 -7.86 -0.19
N SER A 12 -12.85 -8.89 0.59
CA SER A 12 -13.38 -8.74 1.95
C SER A 12 -12.34 -8.33 3.00
N TRP A 13 -11.05 -8.27 2.66
CA TRP A 13 -9.95 -8.09 3.64
C TRP A 13 -9.96 -9.14 4.76
N SER A 14 -10.62 -10.27 4.58
CA SER A 14 -10.78 -11.28 5.63
C SER A 14 -9.53 -12.15 5.83
N GLY A 15 -8.59 -12.12 4.89
CA GLY A 15 -7.47 -13.06 4.83
C GLY A 15 -7.92 -14.48 4.44
N LYS A 16 -9.17 -14.65 3.97
CA LYS A 16 -9.74 -15.93 3.55
C LYS A 16 -10.43 -15.77 2.20
N ILE A 17 -9.84 -16.30 1.15
CA ILE A 17 -10.47 -16.29 -0.18
C ILE A 17 -11.67 -17.24 -0.19
N THR A 18 -12.84 -16.70 -0.46
CA THR A 18 -14.08 -17.46 -0.57
C THR A 18 -14.36 -17.87 -2.02
N ALA A 19 -15.18 -18.91 -2.24
CA ALA A 19 -15.55 -19.31 -3.60
C ALA A 19 -16.21 -18.18 -4.43
N PRO A 20 -17.10 -17.32 -3.87
CA PRO A 20 -17.61 -16.16 -4.60
C PRO A 20 -16.54 -15.13 -4.99
N GLU A 21 -15.56 -14.86 -4.12
CA GLU A 21 -14.44 -13.97 -4.44
C GLU A 21 -13.57 -14.55 -5.56
N LEU A 22 -13.29 -15.85 -5.51
CA LEU A 22 -12.53 -16.55 -6.54
C LEU A 22 -13.26 -16.54 -7.90
N ARG A 23 -14.58 -16.76 -7.91
CA ARG A 23 -15.39 -16.72 -9.13
C ARG A 23 -15.48 -15.33 -9.77
N LYS A 24 -15.38 -14.27 -8.97
CA LYS A 24 -15.45 -12.88 -9.44
C LYS A 24 -14.08 -12.33 -9.85
N SER A 25 -12.99 -13.07 -9.65
CA SER A 25 -11.67 -12.69 -10.12
C SER A 25 -11.33 -13.39 -11.44
N ASN A 26 -10.25 -12.95 -12.07
CA ASN A 26 -9.67 -13.61 -13.24
C ASN A 26 -8.66 -14.71 -12.86
N PHE A 27 -8.49 -15.06 -11.58
CA PHE A 27 -7.39 -15.92 -11.13
C PHE A 27 -7.35 -17.27 -11.83
N LEU A 28 -8.49 -17.97 -11.95
CA LEU A 28 -8.54 -19.29 -12.61
C LEU A 28 -8.32 -19.20 -14.12
N GLN A 29 -8.69 -18.08 -14.74
CA GLN A 29 -8.41 -17.84 -16.17
C GLN A 29 -6.91 -17.67 -16.40
N VAL A 30 -6.26 -16.86 -15.56
CA VAL A 30 -4.80 -16.65 -15.60
C VAL A 30 -4.04 -17.93 -15.22
N LEU A 31 -4.58 -18.75 -14.32
CA LEU A 31 -3.97 -20.03 -13.97
C LEU A 31 -3.94 -20.98 -15.17
N ALA A 32 -5.00 -21.00 -15.98
CA ALA A 32 -5.07 -21.85 -17.17
C ALA A 32 -4.05 -21.42 -18.25
N THR A 33 -3.77 -20.12 -18.39
CA THR A 33 -2.80 -19.64 -19.39
C THR A 33 -1.36 -20.07 -19.07
N LEU A 34 -1.05 -20.46 -17.82
CA LEU A 34 0.29 -20.92 -17.43
C LEU A 34 0.70 -22.25 -18.08
N GLU A 35 -0.25 -23.03 -18.59
CA GLU A 35 0.06 -24.27 -19.31
C GLU A 35 0.50 -24.00 -20.76
N GLU A 36 0.15 -22.83 -21.31
CA GLU A 36 0.38 -22.45 -22.71
C GLU A 36 1.51 -21.42 -22.86
N GLU A 37 1.65 -20.50 -21.90
CA GLU A 37 2.62 -19.41 -21.95
C GLU A 37 3.97 -19.82 -21.36
N GLU A 38 5.01 -19.92 -22.21
CA GLU A 38 6.36 -20.30 -21.80
C GLU A 38 7.11 -19.16 -21.07
N ASP A 39 6.85 -17.90 -21.45
CA ASP A 39 7.44 -16.74 -20.77
C ASP A 39 6.51 -16.23 -19.66
N ILE A 40 6.85 -16.60 -18.43
CA ILE A 40 6.11 -16.22 -17.22
C ILE A 40 5.93 -14.70 -17.07
N ASN A 41 6.78 -13.88 -17.71
CA ASN A 41 6.66 -12.43 -17.65
C ASN A 41 5.54 -11.87 -18.51
N GLN A 42 5.08 -12.61 -19.54
CA GLN A 42 3.87 -12.26 -20.29
C GLN A 42 2.61 -12.41 -19.42
N VAL A 43 2.67 -13.29 -18.40
CA VAL A 43 1.60 -13.46 -17.41
C VAL A 43 1.74 -12.40 -16.30
N THR A 44 1.45 -11.16 -16.67
CA THR A 44 1.60 -9.97 -15.83
C THR A 44 0.77 -10.03 -14.54
N ASP A 45 -0.43 -10.62 -14.62
CA ASP A 45 -1.30 -10.88 -13.49
C ASP A 45 -0.75 -11.99 -12.60
N TYR A 46 -0.56 -11.68 -11.31
CA TYR A 46 -0.11 -12.59 -10.24
C TYR A 46 1.33 -13.15 -10.36
N PHE A 47 1.74 -13.60 -11.54
CA PHE A 47 2.85 -14.54 -11.71
C PHE A 47 4.13 -13.97 -12.31
N SER A 48 4.08 -12.85 -13.03
CA SER A 48 5.26 -12.20 -13.62
C SER A 48 6.43 -12.11 -12.65
N TYR A 49 7.57 -12.67 -13.07
CA TYR A 49 8.80 -12.72 -12.30
C TYR A 49 9.47 -11.34 -12.27
N GLU A 50 9.40 -10.57 -13.36
CA GLU A 50 9.84 -9.18 -13.41
C GLU A 50 9.13 -8.32 -12.36
N HIS A 51 7.80 -8.43 -12.25
CA HIS A 51 7.06 -7.73 -11.20
C HIS A 51 7.52 -8.13 -9.79
N PHE A 52 7.77 -9.43 -9.55
CA PHE A 52 8.34 -9.89 -8.30
C PHE A 52 9.72 -9.29 -8.03
N TYR A 53 10.61 -9.31 -9.03
CA TYR A 53 11.98 -8.84 -8.90
C TYR A 53 12.03 -7.35 -8.55
N VAL A 54 11.25 -6.51 -9.22
CA VAL A 54 11.16 -5.07 -8.91
C VAL A 54 10.70 -4.84 -7.47
N ILE A 55 9.66 -5.54 -7.02
CA ILE A 55 9.17 -5.42 -5.63
C ILE A 55 10.24 -5.88 -4.64
N TYR A 56 10.92 -6.99 -4.93
CA TYR A 56 11.98 -7.51 -4.07
C TYR A 56 13.17 -6.57 -3.97
N CYS A 57 13.63 -5.99 -5.08
CA CYS A 57 14.71 -5.00 -5.07
C CYS A 57 14.35 -3.79 -4.20
N LYS A 58 13.15 -3.23 -4.36
CA LYS A 58 12.68 -2.11 -3.52
C LYS A 58 12.60 -2.46 -2.04
N PHE A 59 12.24 -3.70 -1.69
CA PHE A 59 12.25 -4.16 -0.30
C PHE A 59 13.69 -4.27 0.23
N TRP A 60 14.56 -4.95 -0.52
CA TRP A 60 15.95 -5.19 -0.16
C TRP A 60 16.75 -3.90 0.00
N GLU A 61 16.41 -2.87 -0.78
CA GLU A 61 17.00 -1.53 -0.63
C GLU A 61 16.69 -0.90 0.72
N LEU A 62 15.55 -1.21 1.34
CA LEU A 62 15.12 -0.66 2.61
C LEU A 62 15.57 -1.54 3.81
N ASP A 63 15.48 -2.86 3.68
CA ASP A 63 15.88 -3.84 4.72
C ASP A 63 17.42 -3.99 4.80
N LYS A 64 18.08 -3.02 5.44
CA LYS A 64 19.55 -2.95 5.54
C LYS A 64 20.16 -3.94 6.53
N ASP A 65 19.44 -4.29 7.58
CA ASP A 65 19.89 -5.26 8.58
C ASP A 65 19.51 -6.70 8.21
N HIS A 66 18.76 -6.88 7.12
CA HIS A 66 18.39 -8.17 6.53
C HIS A 66 17.59 -9.05 7.49
N ASP A 67 16.74 -8.41 8.30
CA ASP A 67 15.89 -9.10 9.27
C ASP A 67 14.55 -9.56 8.67
N LEU A 68 14.31 -9.25 7.39
CA LEU A 68 13.09 -9.51 6.62
C LEU A 68 11.87 -8.69 7.07
N TYR A 69 12.11 -7.58 7.77
CA TYR A 69 11.12 -6.59 8.16
C TYR A 69 11.56 -5.19 7.76
N ILE A 70 10.58 -4.29 7.69
CA ILE A 70 10.76 -2.86 7.45
C ILE A 70 10.11 -2.14 8.63
N ASP A 71 10.83 -1.22 9.26
CA ASP A 71 10.28 -0.33 10.26
C ASP A 71 9.86 1.03 9.66
N GLN A 72 9.38 1.95 10.51
CA GLN A 72 8.98 3.28 10.06
C GLN A 72 10.15 4.12 9.52
N ASN A 73 11.36 3.93 10.02
CA ASN A 73 12.54 4.66 9.57
C ASN A 73 13.04 4.15 8.23
N ASP A 74 12.99 2.83 8.03
CA ASP A 74 13.27 2.22 6.73
C ASP A 74 12.28 2.74 5.68
N LEU A 75 10.97 2.71 5.98
CA LEU A 75 9.94 3.15 5.03
C LEU A 75 10.02 4.65 4.69
N LYS A 76 10.54 5.50 5.59
CA LYS A 76 10.78 6.93 5.28
C LYS A 76 11.74 7.14 4.13
N LEU A 77 12.63 6.19 3.86
CA LEU A 77 13.59 6.29 2.76
C LEU A 77 12.98 5.90 1.41
N HIS A 78 11.78 5.31 1.41
CA HIS A 78 11.09 4.96 0.18
C HIS A 78 10.77 6.20 -0.65
N GLY A 79 11.07 6.13 -1.96
CA GLY A 79 10.76 7.20 -2.91
C GLY A 79 11.40 8.54 -2.54
N GLU A 80 12.61 8.53 -1.99
CA GLU A 80 13.34 9.74 -1.55
C GLU A 80 12.58 10.56 -0.49
N GLY A 81 11.80 9.88 0.37
CA GLY A 81 10.98 10.56 1.38
C GLY A 81 9.72 11.19 0.80
N ALA A 82 9.17 10.61 -0.28
CA ALA A 82 7.91 11.05 -0.88
C ALA A 82 6.72 10.98 0.09
N LEU A 83 6.68 9.99 0.97
CA LEU A 83 5.60 9.80 1.93
C LEU A 83 5.76 10.70 3.16
N SER A 84 4.64 11.21 3.65
CA SER A 84 4.61 12.00 4.88
C SER A 84 4.81 11.09 6.11
N THR A 85 5.36 11.62 7.19
CA THR A 85 5.55 10.86 8.43
C THR A 85 4.21 10.46 9.06
N ARG A 86 3.16 11.29 8.95
CA ARG A 86 1.80 10.95 9.40
C ARG A 86 1.27 9.73 8.64
N ILE A 87 1.41 9.66 7.32
CA ILE A 87 0.91 8.50 6.56
C ILE A 87 1.72 7.23 6.86
N ILE A 88 3.04 7.35 7.06
CA ILE A 88 3.88 6.24 7.48
C ILE A 88 3.40 5.69 8.83
N GLN A 89 3.16 6.55 9.82
CA GLN A 89 2.60 6.12 11.11
C GLN A 89 1.28 5.37 10.95
N ARG A 90 0.41 5.80 10.04
CA ARG A 90 -0.87 5.12 9.76
C ARG A 90 -0.69 3.75 9.13
N ILE A 91 0.27 3.56 8.24
CA ILE A 91 0.60 2.24 7.68
C ILE A 91 0.93 1.24 8.80
N PHE A 92 1.68 1.67 9.82
CA PHE A 92 2.08 0.83 10.96
C PHE A 92 1.06 0.78 12.12
N SER A 93 -0.04 1.54 12.04
CA SER A 93 -1.04 1.66 13.11
C SER A 93 -1.93 0.43 13.29
N GLY A 94 -1.92 -0.50 12.33
CA GLY A 94 -2.88 -1.61 12.23
C GLY A 94 -4.06 -1.34 11.28
N ALA A 95 -4.10 -0.16 10.65
CA ALA A 95 -5.10 0.16 9.62
C ALA A 95 -5.04 -0.80 8.41
N VAL A 96 -3.82 -1.13 7.99
CA VAL A 96 -3.53 -1.96 6.80
C VAL A 96 -2.51 -3.07 7.06
N THR A 97 -1.73 -2.97 8.14
CA THR A 97 -0.83 -4.02 8.65
C THR A 97 -1.54 -4.86 9.71
N ARG A 98 -1.19 -6.14 9.83
CA ARG A 98 -1.86 -7.08 10.75
C ARG A 98 -0.87 -8.05 11.37
N GLY A 99 -1.25 -8.55 12.55
CA GLY A 99 -0.52 -9.63 13.23
C GLY A 99 0.40 -9.13 14.34
N PRO A 100 1.20 -10.03 14.95
CA PRO A 100 1.98 -9.70 16.14
C PRO A 100 3.11 -8.70 15.87
N LYS A 101 3.72 -8.74 14.68
CA LYS A 101 4.84 -7.85 14.32
C LYS A 101 4.44 -6.40 14.09
N GLN A 102 3.19 -6.15 13.72
CA GLN A 102 2.63 -4.80 13.68
C GLN A 102 2.76 -4.09 15.05
N LYS A 103 2.59 -4.81 16.16
CA LYS A 103 2.75 -4.26 17.52
C LYS A 103 4.19 -3.87 17.86
N GLU A 104 5.15 -4.43 17.14
CA GLU A 104 6.58 -4.08 17.24
C GLU A 104 6.95 -2.92 16.29
N GLY A 105 5.98 -2.34 15.56
CA GLY A 105 6.23 -1.29 14.59
C GLY A 105 6.95 -1.80 13.33
N LYS A 106 6.79 -3.08 13.01
CA LYS A 106 7.44 -3.75 11.88
C LYS A 106 6.44 -4.28 10.86
N MET A 107 6.82 -4.21 9.60
CA MET A 107 6.09 -4.67 8.41
C MET A 107 6.87 -5.82 7.77
N SER A 108 6.19 -6.93 7.48
CA SER A 108 6.77 -8.05 6.74
C SER A 108 6.87 -7.78 5.23
N TYR A 109 7.66 -8.57 4.51
CA TYR A 109 7.68 -8.53 3.04
C TYR A 109 6.28 -8.65 2.40
N THR A 110 5.38 -9.45 2.97
CA THR A 110 4.01 -9.62 2.44
C THR A 110 3.21 -8.32 2.55
N GLU A 111 3.34 -7.60 3.67
CA GLU A 111 2.70 -6.32 3.90
C GLU A 111 3.35 -5.22 3.06
N PHE A 112 4.66 -5.29 2.84
CA PHE A 112 5.37 -4.38 1.93
C PHE A 112 4.90 -4.53 0.48
N VAL A 113 4.64 -5.75 0.00
CA VAL A 113 4.06 -5.97 -1.33
C VAL A 113 2.72 -5.24 -1.48
N TRP A 114 1.87 -5.29 -0.44
CA TRP A 114 0.58 -4.59 -0.44
C TRP A 114 0.76 -3.07 -0.43
N PHE A 115 1.66 -2.56 0.40
CA PHE A 115 2.05 -1.16 0.42
C PHE A 115 2.48 -0.70 -0.98
N LEU A 116 3.47 -1.38 -1.57
CA LEU A 116 4.07 -0.94 -2.82
C LEU A 116 3.08 -0.97 -3.99
N ILE A 117 2.26 -2.01 -4.11
CA ILE A 117 1.23 -2.07 -5.16
C ILE A 117 0.17 -0.96 -4.96
N SER A 118 -0.17 -0.64 -3.72
CA SER A 118 -1.10 0.46 -3.42
C SER A 118 -0.48 1.81 -3.71
N GLU A 119 0.82 1.98 -3.50
CA GLU A 119 1.54 3.22 -3.76
C GLU A 119 1.68 3.51 -5.27
N GLU A 120 2.00 2.50 -6.07
CA GLU A 120 2.24 2.60 -7.52
C GLU A 120 0.96 2.89 -8.31
N ASP A 121 -0.19 2.30 -7.94
CA ASP A 121 -1.49 2.58 -8.58
C ASP A 121 -2.58 2.91 -7.56
N LYS A 122 -2.69 4.21 -7.23
CA LYS A 122 -3.73 4.74 -6.34
C LYS A 122 -5.14 4.77 -6.93
N ARG A 123 -5.32 4.44 -8.23
CA ARG A 123 -6.63 4.40 -8.89
C ARG A 123 -7.29 3.04 -8.76
N TYR A 124 -6.52 1.99 -8.49
CA TYR A 124 -7.06 0.66 -8.27
C TYR A 124 -7.96 0.63 -7.02
N SER A 125 -9.14 0.00 -7.12
CA SER A 125 -10.13 -0.01 -6.04
C SER A 125 -9.58 -0.47 -4.69
N ARG A 126 -8.66 -1.45 -4.70
CA ARG A 126 -8.03 -1.89 -3.45
C ARG A 126 -7.02 -0.89 -2.88
N SER A 127 -6.32 -0.16 -3.75
CA SER A 127 -5.44 0.90 -3.30
C SER A 127 -6.25 2.04 -2.66
N ILE A 128 -7.40 2.38 -3.25
CA ILE A 128 -8.34 3.35 -2.66
C ILE A 128 -8.74 2.89 -1.25
N GLU A 129 -9.15 1.63 -1.06
CA GLU A 129 -9.46 1.08 0.27
C GLU A 129 -8.26 1.10 1.22
N TYR A 130 -7.05 0.83 0.73
CA TYR A 130 -5.81 0.87 1.51
C TYR A 130 -5.55 2.28 2.07
N TRP A 131 -5.57 3.29 1.20
CA TRP A 131 -5.31 4.67 1.61
C TRP A 131 -6.46 5.25 2.42
N PHE A 132 -7.70 4.91 2.10
CA PHE A 132 -8.87 5.28 2.90
C PHE A 132 -8.73 4.81 4.34
N ARG A 133 -8.39 3.53 4.57
CA ARG A 133 -8.14 2.98 5.92
C ARG A 133 -7.02 3.70 6.67
N CYS A 134 -5.98 4.15 5.95
CA CYS A 134 -4.91 4.92 6.55
C CYS A 134 -5.37 6.34 6.94
N MET A 135 -6.22 6.97 6.13
CA MET A 135 -6.69 8.33 6.34
C MET A 135 -7.83 8.45 7.34
N ASP A 136 -8.69 7.43 7.43
CA ASP A 136 -9.73 7.27 8.43
C ASP A 136 -9.06 6.97 9.79
N LEU A 137 -8.90 8.02 10.60
CA LEU A 137 -8.15 8.00 11.84
C LEU A 137 -8.91 7.30 12.95
N ASP A 138 -10.23 7.53 13.02
CA ASP A 138 -11.10 6.99 14.06
C ASP A 138 -11.81 5.69 13.65
N GLY A 139 -11.78 5.33 12.37
CA GLY A 139 -12.32 4.08 11.83
C GLY A 139 -13.84 4.11 11.65
N ASP A 140 -14.45 5.29 11.57
CA ASP A 140 -15.90 5.45 11.44
C ASP A 140 -16.42 5.23 10.01
N GLY A 141 -15.51 5.11 9.04
CA GLY A 141 -15.84 4.90 7.63
C GLY A 141 -16.11 6.19 6.85
N LEU A 142 -15.76 7.35 7.39
CA LEU A 142 -15.85 8.67 6.77
C LEU A 142 -14.49 9.39 6.83
N LEU A 143 -14.32 10.46 6.04
CA LEU A 143 -13.18 11.37 6.16
C LEU A 143 -13.71 12.74 6.57
N SER A 144 -13.55 13.06 7.84
CA SER A 144 -13.91 14.35 8.42
C SER A 144 -12.93 15.46 8.00
N MET A 145 -13.36 16.71 8.14
CA MET A 145 -12.49 17.87 7.90
C MET A 145 -11.26 17.86 8.81
N TYR A 146 -11.40 17.35 10.04
CA TYR A 146 -10.28 17.22 10.96
C TYR A 146 -9.21 16.27 10.44
N GLU A 147 -9.60 15.11 9.90
CA GLU A 147 -8.66 14.11 9.39
C GLU A 147 -7.97 14.60 8.12
N LEU A 148 -8.73 15.24 7.22
CA LEU A 148 -8.17 15.85 6.02
C LEU A 148 -7.17 16.96 6.37
N GLU A 149 -7.53 17.86 7.28
CA GLU A 149 -6.64 18.92 7.76
C GLU A 149 -5.40 18.33 8.44
N TYR A 150 -5.55 17.26 9.21
CA TYR A 150 -4.43 16.56 9.85
C TYR A 150 -3.40 16.10 8.82
N PHE A 151 -3.75 15.43 7.72
CA PHE A 151 -2.71 15.08 6.73
C PHE A 151 -2.20 16.30 5.97
N TYR A 152 -3.08 17.25 5.68
CA TYR A 152 -2.74 18.43 4.88
C TYR A 152 -1.71 19.35 5.57
N GLN A 153 -1.80 19.52 6.89
CA GLN A 153 -0.85 20.34 7.65
C GLN A 153 0.61 19.92 7.47
N GLU A 154 0.90 18.62 7.41
CA GLU A 154 2.26 18.15 7.16
C GLU A 154 2.69 18.42 5.72
N GLN A 155 1.78 18.32 4.75
CA GLN A 155 2.08 18.64 3.36
C GLN A 155 2.42 20.12 3.19
N LEU A 156 1.72 21.02 3.89
CA LEU A 156 2.05 22.45 3.91
C LEU A 156 3.47 22.70 4.42
N GLN A 157 3.85 22.07 5.53
CA GLN A 157 5.20 22.18 6.10
C GLN A 157 6.28 21.68 5.13
N ARG A 158 6.01 20.57 4.42
CA ARG A 158 6.94 20.00 3.43
C ARG A 158 7.08 20.87 2.19
N LEU A 159 5.99 21.48 1.70
CA LEU A 159 6.02 22.40 0.56
C LEU A 159 6.73 23.71 0.92
N ASP A 160 6.47 24.27 2.11
CA ASP A 160 7.14 25.47 2.61
C ASP A 160 8.66 25.27 2.75
N ALA A 161 9.09 24.11 3.27
CA ALA A 161 10.51 23.74 3.36
C ALA A 161 11.19 23.64 1.97
N LEU A 162 10.43 23.40 0.90
CA LEU A 162 10.90 23.40 -0.48
C LEU A 162 10.78 24.79 -1.15
N GLY A 163 10.25 25.79 -0.45
CA GLY A 163 9.99 27.13 -0.98
C GLY A 163 8.82 27.18 -1.98
N ILE A 164 7.90 26.22 -1.93
CA ILE A 164 6.71 26.16 -2.80
C ILE A 164 5.56 26.87 -2.10
N GLU A 165 4.86 27.75 -2.82
CA GLU A 165 3.67 28.45 -2.31
C GLU A 165 2.59 27.45 -1.89
N THR A 166 2.02 27.67 -0.72
CA THR A 166 1.03 26.78 -0.12
C THR A 166 -0.36 27.41 -0.08
N LEU A 167 -1.39 26.59 -0.28
CA LEU A 167 -2.79 27.01 -0.17
C LEU A 167 -3.31 26.64 1.23
N PRO A 168 -3.84 27.57 2.03
CA PRO A 168 -4.45 27.22 3.31
C PRO A 168 -5.59 26.22 3.16
N PHE A 169 -5.75 25.32 4.13
CA PHE A 169 -6.79 24.28 4.07
C PHE A 169 -8.21 24.86 3.91
N ASN A 170 -8.52 25.95 4.63
CA ASN A 170 -9.81 26.62 4.54
C ASN A 170 -10.13 27.16 3.13
N ASP A 171 -9.10 27.50 2.36
CA ASP A 171 -9.26 28.00 0.99
C ASP A 171 -9.54 26.84 0.01
N CYS A 172 -9.10 25.62 0.32
CA CYS A 172 -9.44 24.40 -0.41
C CYS A 172 -10.90 23.97 -0.22
N LEU A 173 -11.54 24.34 0.89
CA LEU A 173 -12.93 23.93 1.20
C LEU A 173 -13.98 24.67 0.37
N CYS A 174 -13.60 25.76 -0.29
CA CYS A 174 -14.52 26.65 -1.01
C CYS A 174 -14.54 26.42 -2.54
N GLN A 175 -13.92 25.35 -3.03
CA GLN A 175 -13.91 24.94 -4.46
C GLN A 175 -14.91 23.82 -4.72
#